data_AF-A0A7D3WXR1-F1
#
_entry.id   AF-A0A7D3WXR1-F1
#
_cell.length_a   1.000
_cell.length_b   1.000
_cell.length_c   1.000
_cell.angle_alpha   90.00
_cell.angle_beta   90.00
_cell.angle_gamma   90.00
#
_symmetry.space_group_name_H-M   'P 1'
#
loop_
_entity.id
_entity.type
_entity.pdbx_description
1 polymer ?
#
loop_
_entity_poly.entity_id
_entity_poly.type
_entity_poly.pdbx_seq_one_letter_code
_entity_poly.pdbx_strand_id
1 'polypeptide(L)'
;MLFVLAFGLFFYLTRVVFREHSQVFDNWGFAQMDALRAAAPGLTWWVFKLTFFGSVLFFVPASLLVPLVLYRRGYGRYAVELLLSMGEGWRLMNC
;
A
#
# COMPACT_ATOMS: atom_id res chain seq x y z
N MET A 1 19.60 7.20 -7.26
CA MET A 1 19.55 6.24 -8.40
C MET A 1 18.40 5.24 -8.28
N LEU A 2 18.24 4.50 -7.18
CA LEU A 2 17.12 3.56 -6.99
C LEU A 2 15.73 4.19 -7.15
N PHE A 3 15.53 5.41 -6.64
CA PHE A 3 14.27 6.14 -6.78
C PHE A 3 13.90 6.40 -8.24
N VAL A 4 14.85 6.88 -9.05
CA VAL A 4 14.64 7.20 -10.48
C VAL A 4 14.39 5.92 -11.29
N LEU A 5 15.07 4.83 -10.95
CA LEU A 5 14.85 3.52 -11.57
C LEU A 5 13.47 2.94 -11.21
N ALA A 6 13.07 2.98 -9.94
CA ALA A 6 11.75 2.55 -9.51
C ALA A 6 10.64 3.42 -10.13
N PHE A 7 10.85 4.73 -10.22
CA PHE A 7 9.93 5.67 -10.84
C PHE A 7 9.81 5.45 -12.36
N GLY A 8 10.94 5.24 -13.04
CA GLY A 8 10.97 4.90 -14.47
C GLY A 8 10.33 3.55 -14.78
N LEU A 9 10.57 2.55 -13.92
CA LEU A 9 9.94 1.23 -14.02
C LEU A 9 8.43 1.32 -13.80
N PHE A 10 7.98 2.10 -12.81
CA PHE A 10 6.56 2.37 -12.57
C PHE A 10 5.90 3.07 -13.77
N PHE A 11 6.55 4.09 -14.33
CA PHE A 11 6.07 4.80 -15.53
C PHE A 11 6.04 3.90 -16.77
N TYR A 12 7.01 3.00 -16.92
CA TYR A 12 7.06 2.04 -18.02
C TYR A 12 5.96 0.99 -17.89
N LEU A 13 5.80 0.38 -16.71
CA LEU A 13 4.75 -0.59 -16.42
C LEU A 13 3.37 0.01 -16.66
N THR A 14 3.10 1.20 -16.12
CA THR A 14 1.82 1.89 -16.32
C THR A 14 1.59 2.21 -17.79
N ARG A 15 2.58 2.76 -18.51
CA ARG A 15 2.45 3.05 -19.94
C ARG A 15 2.18 1.80 -20.78
N VAL A 16 2.84 0.68 -20.51
CA VAL A 16 2.63 -0.59 -21.24
C VAL A 16 1.24 -1.16 -20.95
N VAL A 17 0.81 -1.13 -19.68
CA VAL A 17 -0.53 -1.61 -19.28
C VAL A 17 -1.63 -0.74 -19.89
N PHE A 18 -1.49 0.58 -19.86
CA PHE A 18 -2.50 1.52 -20.37
C PHE A 18 -2.57 1.60 -21.91
N ARG A 19 -1.48 1.30 -22.64
CA ARG A 19 -1.44 1.54 -24.08
C ARG A 19 -2.00 0.39 -24.92
N GLU A 20 -1.91 -0.86 -24.47
CA GLU A 20 -2.25 -2.00 -25.35
C GLU A 20 -3.06 -3.16 -24.72
N HIS A 21 -3.07 -3.39 -23.40
CA HIS A 21 -3.61 -4.67 -22.88
C HIS A 21 -4.33 -4.66 -21.52
N SER A 22 -4.63 -3.51 -20.90
CA SER A 22 -5.20 -3.46 -19.53
C SER A 22 -6.37 -4.43 -19.33
N GLN A 23 -7.40 -4.39 -20.18
CA GLN A 23 -8.58 -5.24 -19.98
C GLN A 23 -8.29 -6.74 -20.13
N VAL A 24 -7.41 -7.13 -21.05
CA VAL A 24 -7.09 -8.56 -21.29
C VAL A 24 -6.22 -9.12 -20.18
N PHE A 25 -5.22 -8.34 -19.74
CA PHE A 25 -4.36 -8.72 -18.62
C PHE A 25 -5.13 -8.74 -17.30
N ASP A 26 -5.99 -7.75 -17.06
CA ASP A 26 -6.86 -7.71 -15.88
C ASP A 26 -7.81 -8.91 -15.88
N ASN A 27 -8.50 -9.19 -16.99
CA ASN A 27 -9.40 -10.34 -17.10
C ASN A 27 -8.69 -11.68 -16.89
N TRP A 28 -7.48 -11.85 -17.42
CA TRP A 28 -6.67 -13.06 -17.21
C TRP A 28 -6.23 -13.18 -15.73
N GLY A 29 -5.78 -12.08 -15.12
CA GLY A 29 -5.39 -12.03 -13.72
C GLY A 29 -6.57 -12.35 -12.78
N PHE A 30 -7.74 -11.77 -13.06
CA PHE A 30 -8.97 -12.07 -12.32
C PHE A 30 -9.40 -13.53 -12.48
N ALA A 31 -9.35 -14.09 -13.69
CA ALA A 31 -9.68 -15.50 -13.92
C ALA A 31 -8.75 -16.45 -13.15
N GLN A 32 -7.45 -16.16 -13.09
CA GLN A 32 -6.49 -16.95 -12.33
C GLN A 32 -6.73 -16.86 -10.82
N MET A 33 -7.04 -15.66 -10.31
CA MET A 33 -7.39 -15.46 -8.90
C MET A 33 -8.72 -16.13 -8.53
N ASP A 34 -9.70 -16.12 -9.43
CA ASP A 34 -10.98 -16.81 -9.23
C ASP A 34 -10.83 -18.33 -9.25
N ALA A 35 -9.98 -18.88 -10.13
CA ALA A 35 -9.63 -20.30 -10.11
C ALA A 35 -8.94 -20.71 -8.79
N LEU A 36 -8.04 -19.87 -8.25
CA LEU A 36 -7.40 -20.09 -6.95
C LEU A 36 -8.39 -19.97 -5.79
N ARG A 37 -9.32 -19.02 -5.87
CA ARG A 37 -10.40 -18.85 -4.89
C ARG A 37 -11.34 -20.05 -4.89
N ALA A 38 -11.65 -20.61 -6.05
CA ALA A 38 -12.46 -21.82 -6.19
C ALA A 38 -11.73 -23.07 -5.67
N ALA A 39 -10.41 -23.18 -5.92
CA ALA A 39 -9.60 -24.31 -5.46
C ALA A 39 -9.32 -24.28 -3.95
N ALA A 40 -9.25 -23.09 -3.33
CA ALA A 40 -8.93 -22.92 -1.91
C ALA A 40 -9.79 -21.84 -1.25
N PRO A 41 -11.10 -22.08 -1.04
CA PRO A 41 -12.02 -21.07 -0.49
C PRO A 41 -11.62 -20.58 0.91
N GLY A 42 -10.96 -21.43 1.71
CA GLY A 42 -10.45 -21.07 3.05
C GLY A 42 -9.30 -20.05 3.03
N LEU A 43 -8.59 -19.90 1.91
CA LEU A 43 -7.51 -18.92 1.77
C LEU A 43 -8.05 -17.48 1.70
N THR A 44 -9.27 -17.31 1.19
CA THR A 44 -9.94 -16.01 1.07
C THR A 44 -9.96 -15.25 2.39
N TRP A 45 -10.28 -15.94 3.49
CA TRP A 45 -10.31 -15.33 4.82
C TRP A 45 -8.93 -14.86 5.29
N TRP A 46 -7.87 -15.64 5.02
CA TRP A 46 -6.50 -15.25 5.32
C TRP A 46 -6.02 -14.08 4.46
N VAL A 47 -6.37 -14.08 3.18
CA VAL A 47 -6.08 -12.96 2.27
C VAL A 47 -6.75 -11.69 2.78
N PHE A 48 -8.03 -11.73 3.17
CA PHE A 48 -8.73 -10.58 3.75
C PHE A 48 -8.07 -10.09 5.05
N LYS A 49 -7.63 -11.01 5.92
CA LYS A 49 -6.91 -10.63 7.14
C LYS A 49 -5.56 -9.97 6.86
N LEU A 50 -4.82 -10.43 5.86
CA LEU A 50 -3.54 -9.84 5.48
C LEU A 50 -3.72 -8.49 4.78
N THR A 51 -4.69 -8.38 3.87
CA THR A 51 -5.02 -7.11 3.21
C THR A 51 -5.62 -6.08 4.15
N PHE A 52 -6.21 -6.49 5.29
CA PHE A 52 -6.64 -5.56 6.32
C PHE A 52 -5.51 -4.66 6.83
N PHE A 53 -4.29 -5.18 6.98
CA PHE A 53 -3.11 -4.37 7.34
C PHE A 53 -2.73 -3.34 6.26
N GLY A 54 -3.05 -3.64 5.00
CA GLY A 54 -2.92 -2.74 3.86
C GLY A 54 -4.03 -1.68 3.78
N SER A 55 -5.09 -1.81 4.57
CA SER A 55 -6.28 -0.97 4.45
C SER A 55 -6.12 0.37 5.17
N VAL A 56 -6.83 1.38 4.66
CA VAL A 56 -6.93 2.71 5.30
C VAL A 56 -7.44 2.60 6.75
N LEU A 57 -8.36 1.66 7.01
CA LEU A 57 -8.90 1.42 8.34
C LEU A 57 -7.87 0.93 9.35
N PHE A 58 -6.79 0.29 8.91
CA PHE A 58 -5.67 -0.06 9.78
C PHE A 58 -4.61 1.05 9.80
N PHE A 59 -4.26 1.59 8.63
CA PHE A 59 -3.22 2.61 8.49
C PHE A 59 -3.52 3.89 9.25
N VAL A 60 -4.75 4.39 9.20
CA VAL A 60 -5.15 5.63 9.89
C VAL A 60 -4.98 5.50 11.42
N PRO A 61 -5.59 4.53 12.11
CA PRO A 61 -5.38 4.41 13.55
C PRO A 61 -3.94 4.02 13.89
N ALA A 62 -3.26 3.18 13.10
CA ALA A 62 -1.85 2.87 13.33
C ALA A 62 -0.97 4.13 13.25
N SER A 63 -1.22 5.00 12.28
CA SER A 63 -0.50 6.27 12.10
C SER A 63 -0.68 7.25 13.25
N LEU A 64 -1.78 7.15 13.98
CA LEU A 64 -2.05 8.01 15.13
C LEU A 64 -1.61 7.37 16.44
N LEU A 65 -1.86 6.08 16.62
CA LEU A 65 -1.59 5.34 17.84
C LEU A 65 -0.09 5.10 18.06
N VAL A 66 0.67 4.77 17.01
CA VAL A 66 2.12 4.53 17.12
C VAL A 66 2.85 5.77 17.66
N PRO A 67 2.75 6.97 17.05
CA PRO A 67 3.40 8.16 17.59
C PRO A 67 2.85 8.56 18.97
N LEU A 68 1.54 8.36 19.22
CA LEU A 68 0.95 8.64 20.53
C LEU A 68 1.51 7.74 21.64
N VAL A 69 1.75 6.45 21.35
CA VAL A 69 2.40 5.51 22.27
C VAL A 69 3.88 5.86 22.47
N LEU A 70 4.61 6.22 21.41
CA LEU A 70 6.01 6.67 21.51
C LEU A 70 6.12 7.94 22.37
N TYR A 71 5.21 8.89 22.18
CA TYR A 71 5.14 10.13 22.96
C TYR A 71 4.91 9.82 24.44
N ARG A 72 3.98 8.92 24.76
CA ARG A 72 3.71 8.48 26.14
C ARG A 72 4.87 7.76 26.81
N ARG A 73 5.76 7.13 26.05
CA ARG A 73 6.97 6.45 26.57
C ARG A 73 8.19 7.36 26.70
N GLY A 74 8.04 8.67 26.49
CA GLY A 74 9.13 9.65 26.60
C GLY A 74 10.00 9.77 25.35
N TYR A 75 9.68 9.06 24.27
CA TYR A 75 10.36 9.14 22.96
C TYR A 75 9.72 10.22 22.07
N GLY A 76 9.45 11.40 22.62
CA GLY A 76 8.70 12.47 21.94
C GLY A 76 9.32 12.92 20.62
N ARG A 77 10.66 12.93 20.53
CA ARG A 77 11.37 13.25 19.29
C ARG A 77 11.06 12.27 18.16
N TYR A 78 11.09 10.97 18.44
CA TYR A 78 10.78 9.93 17.45
C TYR A 78 9.31 9.90 17.08
N ALA A 79 8.41 10.23 18.02
CA ALA A 79 6.98 10.38 17.73
C ALA A 79 6.73 11.51 16.71
N VAL A 80 7.41 12.65 16.87
CA VAL A 80 7.30 13.79 15.95
C VAL A 80 7.96 13.49 14.61
N GLU A 81 9.14 12.88 14.58
CA GLU A 81 9.79 12.44 13.34
C GLU A 81 8.93 11.43 12.56
N LEU A 82 8.26 10.51 13.26
CA LEU A 82 7.33 9.56 12.65
C LEU A 82 6.05 10.24 12.13
N LEU A 83 5.47 11.17 12.89
CA LEU A 83 4.28 11.90 12.48
C LEU A 83 4.58 12.83 11.29
N LEU A 84 5.77 13.43 11.27
CA LEU A 84 6.27 14.21 10.15
C LEU A 84 6.53 13.34 8.93
N SER A 85 7.18 12.17 9.04
CA SER A 85 7.41 11.29 7.89
C SER A 85 6.10 10.77 7.28
N MET A 86 5.07 10.56 8.10
CA MET A 86 3.72 10.22 7.63
C MET A 86 3.00 11.43 7.01
N GLY A 87 3.24 12.64 7.52
CA GLY A 87 2.69 13.91 7.03
C GLY A 87 3.43 14.54 5.85
N GLU A 88 4.68 14.19 5.59
CA GLU A 88 5.45 14.70 4.44
C GLU A 88 4.82 14.30 3.10
N GLY A 89 4.07 13.19 3.08
CA GLY A 89 3.22 12.83 1.94
C GLY A 89 2.17 13.90 1.61
N TRP A 90 1.62 14.59 2.61
CA TRP A 90 0.67 15.70 2.44
C TRP A 90 1.36 16.97 1.93
N ARG A 91 2.62 17.20 2.35
CA ARG A 91 3.40 18.37 1.93
C ARG A 91 3.87 18.27 0.46
N LEU A 92 4.08 17.05 -0.04
CA LEU A 92 4.42 16.78 -1.44
C LEU A 92 3.22 16.86 -2.41
N MET A 93 1.98 16.78 -1.92
CA MET A 93 0.75 16.91 -2.74
C MET A 93 0.30 18.36 -2.96
N ASN A 94 0.91 19.33 -2.26
CA ASN A 94 0.53 20.75 -2.27
C ASN A 94 1.59 21.66 -2.93
N CYS A 95 2.42 21.11 -3.82
CA CYS A 95 3.38 21.85 -4.64
C CYS A 95 3.10 21.63 -6.13
#